data_AF-A0A3D9KMX4-F1
#
_entry.id   AF-A0A3D9KMX4-F1
#
_cell.length_a   1.000
_cell.length_b   1.000
_cell.length_c   1.000
_cell.angle_alpha   90.00
_cell.angle_beta   90.00
_cell.angle_gamma   90.00
#
_symmetry.space_group_name_H-M   'P 1'
#
loop_
_entity.id
_entity.type
_entity.pdbx_description
1 polymer ?
#
loop_
_entity_poly.entity_id
_entity_poly.type
_entity_poly.pdbx_seq_one_letter_code
_entity_poly.pdbx_strand_id
1 'polypeptide(L)'
;MNEPFEKDEQFANRGPFSPAPGHVAPLKHSGLGIASFVLSIVGFLSFIVLTIVIISLLFQAIDITQIVDEYGNRLMSDEEIVDKIQPYIGYMILYPLLILLSIVGLILGIVALTRPGYKKVFAILGTIFNGLPLLFLALLLLAGLAGAGA
;
A
#
# COMPACT_ATOMS: atom_id res chain seq x y z
N MET A 1 54.01 38.66 51.08
CA MET A 1 53.23 39.18 49.94
C MET A 1 53.93 38.72 48.67
N ASN A 2 53.15 38.17 47.72
CA ASN A 2 53.47 37.84 46.32
C ASN A 2 53.55 36.33 46.03
N GLU A 3 52.38 35.74 45.81
CA GLU A 3 52.24 34.51 45.05
C GLU A 3 52.51 34.79 43.56
N PRO A 4 53.12 33.85 42.82
CA PRO A 4 53.29 33.98 41.37
C PRO A 4 51.94 33.69 40.69
N PHE A 5 51.42 34.70 39.98
CA PHE A 5 50.23 34.57 39.14
C PHE A 5 50.44 33.50 38.05
N GLU A 6 49.61 32.47 38.09
CA GLU A 6 49.42 31.46 37.04
C GLU A 6 49.00 32.16 35.73
N LYS A 7 49.79 31.98 34.67
CA LYS A 7 49.59 32.60 33.35
C LYS A 7 48.99 31.62 32.34
N ASP A 8 48.00 30.83 32.76
CA ASP A 8 47.45 29.77 31.91
C ASP A 8 46.02 30.04 31.43
N GLU A 9 45.54 31.28 31.50
CA GLU A 9 44.38 31.70 30.71
C GLU A 9 44.82 32.13 29.29
N GLN A 10 45.34 31.17 28.54
CA GLN A 10 45.37 31.28 27.08
C GLN A 10 43.93 31.24 26.58
N PHE A 11 43.30 32.40 26.48
CA PHE A 11 42.10 32.58 25.66
C PHE A 11 42.47 32.15 24.24
N ALA A 12 42.09 30.92 23.88
CA ALA A 12 42.26 30.40 22.54
C ALA A 12 41.65 31.42 21.57
N ASN A 13 42.49 32.08 20.79
CA ASN A 13 42.11 33.03 19.75
C ASN A 13 41.37 32.24 18.65
N ARG A 14 40.09 31.97 18.89
CA ARG A 14 39.18 31.42 17.89
C ARG A 14 38.98 32.53 16.88
N GLY A 15 39.63 32.42 15.73
CA GLY A 15 39.57 33.41 14.68
C GLY A 15 38.12 33.81 14.33
N PRO A 16 37.91 35.02 13.79
CA PRO A 16 36.59 35.65 13.63
C PRO A 16 35.60 34.92 12.71
N PHE A 17 35.98 33.77 12.14
CA PHE A 17 35.15 32.92 11.31
C PHE A 17 35.19 31.47 11.80
N SER A 18 34.54 31.20 12.93
CA SER A 18 34.01 29.85 13.15
C SER A 18 32.74 29.74 12.30
N PRO A 19 32.64 28.84 11.30
CA PRO A 19 31.38 28.64 10.58
C PRO A 19 30.31 28.31 11.62
N ALA A 20 29.22 29.07 11.62
CA ALA A 20 28.07 28.77 12.46
C ALA A 20 27.71 27.28 12.28
N PRO A 21 27.41 26.53 13.36
CA PRO A 21 27.05 25.12 13.27
C PRO A 21 26.05 24.95 12.13
N GLY A 22 26.48 24.24 11.09
CA GLY A 22 25.83 24.24 9.79
C GLY A 22 24.35 23.96 9.94
N HIS A 23 23.51 24.86 9.42
CA HIS A 23 22.09 24.59 9.28
C HIS A 23 21.94 23.33 8.44
N VAL A 24 21.63 22.19 9.09
CA VAL A 24 21.31 20.95 8.40
C VAL A 24 20.03 21.20 7.64
N ALA A 25 20.13 21.40 6.33
CA ALA A 25 18.96 21.68 5.51
C ALA A 25 17.93 20.55 5.68
N PRO A 26 16.65 20.86 5.92
CA PRO A 26 15.64 19.83 6.15
C PRO A 26 15.55 18.91 4.94
N LEU A 27 15.58 17.60 5.20
CA LEU A 27 15.47 16.57 4.16
C LEU A 27 14.14 16.71 3.41
N LYS A 28 14.22 16.67 2.07
CA LYS A 28 13.05 16.76 1.19
C LYS A 28 12.33 15.41 1.10
N HIS A 29 11.06 15.41 0.69
CA HIS A 29 10.31 14.18 0.42
C HIS A 29 10.64 13.62 -0.97
N SER A 30 10.67 12.29 -1.10
CA SER A 30 10.88 11.63 -2.39
C SER A 30 9.59 11.63 -3.21
N GLY A 31 9.63 12.20 -4.42
CA GLY A 31 8.49 12.17 -5.35
C GLY A 31 8.03 10.74 -5.70
N LEU A 32 8.98 9.80 -5.79
CA LEU A 32 8.68 8.37 -5.97
C LEU A 32 7.96 7.77 -4.76
N GLY A 33 8.33 8.20 -3.55
CA GLY A 33 7.66 7.78 -2.32
C GLY A 33 6.23 8.31 -2.25
N ILE A 34 6.04 9.58 -2.62
CA ILE A 34 4.70 10.18 -2.70
C ILE A 34 3.86 9.47 -3.77
N ALA A 35 4.41 9.23 -4.96
CA ALA A 35 3.70 8.51 -6.02
C ALA A 35 3.27 7.10 -5.57
N SER A 36 4.16 6.33 -4.96
CA SER A 36 3.84 5.01 -4.39
C SER A 36 2.71 5.08 -3.36
N PHE A 37 2.76 6.06 -2.46
CA PHE A 37 1.73 6.27 -1.45
C PHE A 37 0.38 6.65 -2.07
N VAL A 38 0.35 7.59 -3.01
CA VAL A 38 -0.89 7.98 -3.71
C VAL A 38 -1.47 6.79 -4.48
N LEU A 39 -0.64 6.00 -5.17
CA LEU A 39 -1.10 4.78 -5.85
C LEU A 39 -1.73 3.79 -4.88
N SER A 40 -1.20 3.66 -3.66
CA SER A 40 -1.82 2.79 -2.65
C SER A 40 -3.19 3.28 -2.20
N ILE A 41 -3.37 4.60 -2.03
CA ILE A 41 -4.67 5.18 -1.66
C ILE A 41 -5.67 4.97 -2.80
N VAL A 42 -5.28 5.31 -4.03
CA VAL A 42 -6.14 5.15 -5.21
C VAL A 42 -6.50 3.67 -5.42
N GLY A 43 -5.53 2.77 -5.31
CA GLY A 43 -5.76 1.32 -5.43
C GLY A 43 -6.70 0.81 -4.34
N PHE A 44 -6.48 1.20 -3.07
CA PHE A 44 -7.32 0.78 -1.95
C PHE A 44 -8.77 1.30 -2.07
N LEU A 45 -8.95 2.57 -2.41
CA LEU A 45 -10.28 3.14 -2.63
C LEU A 45 -10.97 2.50 -3.84
N SER A 46 -10.24 2.29 -4.94
CA SER A 46 -10.78 1.65 -6.13
C SER A 46 -11.20 0.21 -5.86
N PHE A 47 -10.43 -0.52 -5.03
CA PHE A 47 -10.80 -1.86 -4.58
C PHE A 47 -12.11 -1.84 -3.81
N ILE A 48 -12.26 -0.97 -2.80
CA ILE A 48 -13.50 -0.86 -2.02
C ILE A 48 -14.70 -0.54 -2.92
N VAL A 49 -14.58 0.47 -3.77
CA VAL A 49 -15.66 0.89 -4.67
C VAL A 49 -16.02 -0.23 -5.63
N LEU A 50 -15.03 -0.89 -6.26
CA LEU A 50 -15.26 -1.99 -7.18
C LEU A 50 -15.96 -3.17 -6.49
N THR A 51 -15.54 -3.52 -5.28
CA THR A 51 -16.17 -4.59 -4.50
C THR A 51 -17.62 -4.26 -4.17
N ILE A 52 -17.91 -3.03 -3.72
CA ILE A 52 -19.28 -2.59 -3.46
C ILE A 52 -20.13 -2.68 -4.73
N VAL A 53 -19.63 -2.16 -5.86
CA VAL A 53 -20.35 -2.19 -7.14
C VAL A 53 -20.65 -3.62 -7.57
N ILE A 54 -19.65 -4.51 -7.56
CA ILE A 54 -19.85 -5.91 -7.95
C ILE A 54 -20.87 -6.60 -7.04
N ILE A 55 -20.76 -6.40 -5.73
CA ILE A 55 -21.72 -6.95 -4.77
C ILE A 55 -23.12 -6.43 -5.07
N SER A 56 -23.30 -5.10 -5.21
CA SER A 56 -24.60 -4.52 -5.53
C SER A 56 -25.21 -5.07 -6.83
N LEU A 57 -24.39 -5.25 -7.87
CA LEU A 57 -24.84 -5.86 -9.13
C LEU A 57 -25.25 -7.32 -8.96
N LEU A 58 -24.52 -8.10 -8.17
CA LEU A 58 -24.88 -9.50 -7.88
C LEU A 58 -26.20 -9.61 -7.11
N PHE A 59 -26.42 -8.76 -6.11
CA PHE A 59 -27.68 -8.72 -5.35
C PHE A 59 -28.86 -8.24 -6.21
N GLN A 60 -28.62 -7.42 -7.23
CA GLN A 60 -29.66 -7.03 -8.19
C GLN A 60 -29.97 -8.17 -9.18
N ALA A 61 -28.96 -8.94 -9.57
CA ALA A 61 -29.10 -10.02 -10.53
C ALA A 61 -29.72 -11.28 -9.92
N ILE A 62 -29.42 -11.56 -8.65
CA ILE A 62 -29.86 -12.75 -7.93
C ILE A 62 -30.58 -12.33 -6.66
N ASP A 63 -31.88 -12.64 -6.62
CA ASP A 63 -32.60 -12.65 -5.36
C ASP A 63 -32.20 -13.90 -4.58
N ILE A 64 -31.32 -13.72 -3.60
CA ILE A 64 -30.84 -14.79 -2.70
C ILE A 64 -31.98 -15.54 -2.00
N THR A 65 -33.16 -14.92 -1.83
CA THR A 65 -34.33 -15.58 -1.25
C THR A 65 -34.99 -16.58 -2.20
N GLN A 66 -34.63 -16.55 -3.48
CA GLN A 66 -35.13 -17.46 -4.52
C GLN A 66 -34.10 -18.50 -4.96
N ILE A 67 -32.97 -18.60 -4.26
CA ILE A 67 -31.98 -19.66 -4.53
C ILE A 67 -32.39 -20.94 -3.81
N VAL A 68 -32.95 -20.82 -2.60
CA VAL A 68 -33.29 -21.94 -1.73
C VAL A 68 -34.63 -21.68 -1.05
N ASP A 69 -35.51 -22.69 -0.98
CA ASP A 69 -36.78 -22.59 -0.25
C ASP A 69 -36.58 -22.67 1.29
N GLU A 70 -37.68 -22.49 2.03
CA GLU A 70 -37.69 -22.62 3.51
C GLU A 70 -37.28 -24.02 4.00
N TYR A 71 -37.26 -25.03 3.13
CA TYR A 71 -36.92 -26.42 3.41
C TYR A 71 -35.50 -26.81 2.94
N GLY A 72 -34.73 -25.88 2.38
CA GLY A 72 -33.36 -26.12 1.91
C GLY A 72 -33.24 -26.65 0.47
N ASN A 73 -34.34 -26.74 -0.29
CA ASN A 73 -34.32 -27.19 -1.68
C ASN A 73 -33.90 -26.06 -2.61
N ARG A 74 -33.03 -26.36 -3.58
CA ARG A 74 -32.60 -25.39 -4.61
C ARG A 74 -33.79 -25.05 -5.50
N LEU A 75 -34.16 -23.78 -5.55
CA LEU A 75 -35.25 -23.25 -6.38
C LEU A 75 -34.78 -22.82 -7.77
N MET A 76 -33.47 -22.66 -7.95
CA MET A 76 -32.84 -22.21 -9.19
C MET A 76 -31.77 -23.21 -9.63
N SER A 77 -31.73 -23.51 -10.93
CA SER A 77 -30.67 -24.38 -11.48
C SER A 77 -29.35 -23.63 -11.58
N ASP A 78 -28.25 -24.38 -11.67
CA ASP A 78 -26.92 -23.79 -11.82
C ASP A 78 -26.80 -23.00 -13.14
N GLU A 79 -27.45 -23.48 -14.21
CA GLU A 79 -27.49 -22.80 -15.51
C GLU A 79 -28.18 -21.44 -15.41
N GLU A 80 -29.31 -21.35 -14.68
CA GLU A 80 -30.04 -20.09 -14.52
C GLU A 80 -29.24 -19.07 -13.67
N ILE A 81 -28.51 -19.54 -12.67
CA ILE A 81 -27.59 -18.69 -11.88
C ILE A 81 -26.47 -18.16 -12.78
N VAL A 82 -25.86 -19.03 -13.60
CA VAL A 82 -24.77 -18.64 -14.51
C VAL A 82 -25.26 -17.62 -15.53
N ASP A 83 -26.42 -17.83 -16.16
CA ASP A 83 -27.00 -16.88 -17.12
C ASP A 83 -27.24 -15.49 -16.50
N LYS A 84 -27.66 -15.45 -15.22
CA LYS A 84 -27.85 -14.18 -14.49
C LYS A 84 -26.54 -13.50 -14.12
N ILE A 85 -25.48 -14.24 -13.80
CA ILE A 85 -24.17 -13.65 -13.42
C ILE A 85 -23.32 -13.31 -14.64
N GLN A 86 -23.46 -14.03 -15.75
CA GLN A 86 -22.61 -13.93 -16.94
C GLN A 86 -22.37 -12.49 -17.42
N PRO A 87 -23.37 -11.59 -17.49
CA PRO A 87 -23.16 -10.21 -17.93
C PRO A 87 -22.18 -9.43 -17.05
N TYR A 88 -22.03 -9.82 -15.78
CA TYR A 88 -21.23 -9.11 -14.79
C TYR A 88 -19.80 -9.66 -14.65
N ILE A 89 -19.50 -10.83 -15.22
CA ILE A 89 -18.16 -11.43 -15.21
C ILE A 89 -17.13 -10.47 -15.83
N GLY A 90 -17.53 -9.68 -16.82
CA GLY A 90 -16.66 -8.67 -17.44
C GLY A 90 -16.05 -7.67 -16.44
N TYR A 91 -16.75 -7.33 -15.36
CA TYR A 91 -16.21 -6.42 -14.34
C TYR A 91 -15.10 -7.05 -13.48
N MET A 92 -15.01 -8.38 -13.44
CA MET A 92 -13.94 -9.06 -12.69
C MET A 92 -12.55 -8.77 -13.26
N ILE A 93 -12.44 -8.38 -14.54
CA ILE A 93 -11.16 -8.00 -15.17
C ILE A 93 -10.50 -6.79 -14.50
N LEU A 94 -11.26 -6.00 -13.76
CA LEU A 94 -10.75 -4.82 -13.05
C LEU A 94 -9.89 -5.19 -11.84
N TYR A 95 -10.08 -6.38 -11.23
CA TYR A 95 -9.24 -6.82 -10.11
C TYR A 95 -7.77 -7.04 -10.51
N PRO A 96 -7.45 -7.77 -11.61
CA PRO A 96 -6.08 -7.83 -12.14
C PRO A 96 -5.43 -6.47 -12.38
N LEU A 97 -6.20 -5.47 -12.84
CA LEU A 97 -5.68 -4.12 -13.06
C LEU A 97 -5.26 -3.44 -11.73
N LEU A 98 -6.04 -3.63 -10.66
CA LEU A 98 -5.69 -3.13 -9.32
C LEU A 98 -4.47 -3.84 -8.72
N ILE A 99 -4.30 -5.13 -9.02
CA ILE A 99 -3.09 -5.89 -8.66
C ILE A 99 -1.88 -5.30 -9.38
N LEU A 100 -1.99 -5.03 -10.68
CA LEU A 100 -0.91 -4.39 -11.46
C LEU A 100 -0.56 -3.01 -10.91
N LEU A 101 -1.57 -2.21 -10.54
CA LEU A 101 -1.38 -0.91 -9.91
C LEU A 101 -0.60 -1.04 -8.59
N SER A 102 -0.94 -2.04 -7.77
CA SER A 102 -0.24 -2.35 -6.52
C SER A 102 1.22 -2.76 -6.79
N ILE A 103 1.49 -3.55 -7.83
CA ILE A 103 2.86 -3.94 -8.21
C ILE A 103 3.67 -2.70 -8.59
N VAL A 104 3.12 -1.82 -9.43
CA VAL A 104 3.79 -0.56 -9.80
C VAL A 104 4.03 0.31 -8.57
N GLY A 105 3.03 0.48 -7.71
CA GLY A 105 3.15 1.21 -6.45
C GLY A 105 4.21 0.64 -5.53
N LEU A 106 4.30 -0.69 -5.42
CA LEU A 106 5.31 -1.39 -4.63
C LEU A 106 6.73 -1.14 -5.16
N ILE A 107 6.94 -1.26 -6.48
CA ILE A 107 8.23 -1.00 -7.11
C ILE A 107 8.68 0.44 -6.82
N LEU A 108 7.80 1.42 -7.03
CA LEU A 108 8.10 2.83 -6.74
C LEU A 108 8.45 3.06 -5.26
N GLY A 109 7.75 2.39 -4.35
CA GLY A 109 8.01 2.46 -2.91
C GLY A 109 9.39 1.90 -2.55
N ILE A 110 9.74 0.72 -3.09
CA ILE A 110 11.05 0.09 -2.88
C ILE A 110 12.18 0.98 -3.43
N VAL A 111 12.04 1.51 -4.64
CA VAL A 111 13.03 2.43 -5.23
C VAL A 111 13.14 3.72 -4.41
N ALA A 112 12.04 4.21 -3.85
CA ALA A 112 12.06 5.39 -2.99
C ALA A 112 12.73 5.11 -1.62
N LEU A 113 12.66 3.88 -1.10
CA LEU A 113 13.31 3.48 0.16
C LEU A 113 14.83 3.43 0.07
N THR A 114 15.37 3.06 -1.10
CA THR A 114 16.81 2.95 -1.33
C THR A 114 17.48 4.30 -1.65
N ARG A 115 16.70 5.35 -1.93
CA ARG A 115 17.23 6.68 -2.29
C ARG A 115 17.79 7.44 -1.07
N PRO A 116 19.07 7.81 -1.04
CA PRO A 116 19.66 8.60 0.05
C PRO A 116 19.26 10.08 -0.05
N GLY A 117 19.26 10.79 1.08
CA GLY A 117 19.00 12.24 1.13
C GLY A 117 17.52 12.66 1.07
N TYR A 118 16.58 11.71 1.24
CA TYR A 118 15.15 11.98 1.28
C TYR A 118 14.48 11.39 2.52
N LYS A 119 13.40 12.03 2.98
CA LYS A 119 12.50 11.47 3.98
C LYS A 119 11.81 10.22 3.43
N LYS A 120 11.81 9.14 4.22
CA LYS A 120 11.32 7.82 3.80
C LYS A 120 9.88 7.51 4.18
N VAL A 121 9.18 8.40 4.89
CA VAL A 121 7.81 8.15 5.41
C VAL A 121 6.85 7.68 4.30
N PHE A 122 6.73 8.42 3.20
CA PHE A 122 5.84 8.04 2.10
C PHE A 122 6.30 6.78 1.36
N ALA A 123 7.60 6.54 1.26
CA ALA A 123 8.13 5.32 0.68
C ALA A 123 7.77 4.10 1.53
N ILE A 124 7.89 4.20 2.87
CA ILE A 124 7.50 3.15 3.81
C ILE A 124 6.00 2.88 3.72
N LEU A 125 5.16 3.91 3.83
CA LEU A 125 3.71 3.76 3.77
C LEU A 125 3.25 3.18 2.43
N GLY A 126 3.77 3.70 1.31
CA GLY A 126 3.48 3.19 -0.02
C GLY A 126 3.90 1.73 -0.19
N THR A 127 5.09 1.34 0.27
CA THR A 127 5.53 -0.06 0.23
C THR A 127 4.64 -0.96 1.07
N ILE A 128 4.24 -0.55 2.27
CA ILE A 128 3.37 -1.36 3.14
C ILE A 128 1.99 -1.54 2.50
N PHE A 129 1.34 -0.46 2.09
CA PHE A 129 -0.04 -0.52 1.58
C PHE A 129 -0.15 -1.17 0.20
N ASN A 130 0.89 -1.08 -0.64
CA ASN A 130 0.91 -1.83 -1.91
C ASN A 130 1.38 -3.28 -1.70
N GLY A 131 2.31 -3.53 -0.77
CA GLY A 131 2.93 -4.83 -0.57
C GLY A 131 2.10 -5.81 0.25
N LEU A 132 1.39 -5.32 1.28
CA LEU A 132 0.60 -6.19 2.15
C LEU A 132 -0.53 -6.93 1.41
N PRO A 133 -1.33 -6.28 0.53
CA PRO A 133 -2.33 -6.98 -0.27
C PRO A 133 -1.72 -8.02 -1.21
N LEU A 134 -0.58 -7.72 -1.83
CA LEU A 134 0.12 -8.65 -2.71
C LEU A 134 0.67 -9.86 -1.95
N LEU A 135 1.23 -9.62 -0.76
CA LEU A 135 1.70 -10.69 0.12
C LEU A 135 0.53 -11.59 0.56
N PHE A 136 -0.59 -10.98 0.96
CA PHE A 136 -1.79 -11.72 1.34
C PHE A 136 -2.32 -12.58 0.18
N LEU A 137 -2.39 -12.01 -1.04
CA LEU A 137 -2.76 -12.76 -2.24
C LEU A 137 -1.80 -13.92 -2.52
N ALA A 138 -0.50 -13.69 -2.43
CA ALA A 138 0.51 -14.74 -2.62
C ALA A 138 0.34 -15.88 -1.61
N LEU A 139 0.09 -15.57 -0.34
CA LEU A 139 -0.16 -16.57 0.70
C LEU A 139 -1.44 -17.37 0.43
N LEU A 140 -2.52 -16.71 -0.01
CA LEU A 140 -3.76 -17.40 -0.38
C LEU A 140 -3.55 -18.36 -1.57
N LEU A 141 -2.81 -17.94 -2.59
CA LEU A 141 -2.49 -18.80 -3.73
C LEU A 141 -1.65 -20.01 -3.34
N LEU A 142 -0.63 -19.80 -2.48
CA LEU A 142 0.20 -20.89 -1.97
C LEU A 142 -0.61 -21.87 -1.11
N ALA A 143 -1.51 -21.38 -0.26
CA ALA A 143 -2.40 -22.21 0.53
C ALA A 143 -3.36 -23.02 -0.35
N GLY A 144 -3.93 -22.40 -1.39
CA GLY A 144 -4.78 -23.08 -2.37
C GLY A 144 -4.05 -24.18 -3.13
N LEU A 145 -2.81 -23.91 -3.58
CA LEU A 145 -1.97 -24.90 -4.25
C LEU A 145 -1.60 -26.07 -3.32
N ALA A 146 -1.25 -25.79 -2.06
CA ALA A 146 -0.94 -26.82 -1.09
C ALA A 146 -2.16 -27.70 -0.75
N GLY A 147 -3.35 -27.10 -0.68
CA GLY A 147 -4.60 -27.83 -0.45
C GLY A 147 -5.09 -28.62 -1.66
N ALA A 148 -4.83 -28.15 -2.89
CA ALA A 148 -5.20 -28.85 -4.12
C ALA A 148 -4.27 -30.03 -4.46
N GLY A 149 -3.08 -30.09 -3.84
CA GLY A 149 -2.12 -31.19 -4.00
C GLY A 149 -2.19 -32.28 -2.92
N ALA A 150 -3.13 -32.17 -1.97
CA ALA A 150 -3.40 -33.16 -0.92
C ALA A 150 -4.70 -33.92 -1.23
#